data_AF-A0A350EZY3-F1
#
_entry.id   AF-A0A350EZY3-F1
#
_cell.length_a   1.000
_cell.length_b   1.000
_cell.length_c   1.000
_cell.angle_alpha   90.00
_cell.angle_beta   90.00
_cell.angle_gamma   90.00
#
_symmetry.space_group_name_H-M   'P 1'
#
loop_
_entity.id
_entity.type
_entity.pdbx_description
1 polymer ?
#
loop_
_entity_poly.entity_id
_entity_poly.type
_entity_poly.pdbx_seq_one_letter_code
_entity_poly.pdbx_strand_id
1 'polypeptide(L)' 'MKRFFTGPAINADLLVTMLGRHHIQAAQEFAYRDLRDHEDEFSRETVVCVPEADYERAWQLFYAEKGDEL' A
#
# COMPACT_ATOMS: atom_id res chain seq x y z
N MET A 1 -6.93 -9.06 -7.96
CA MET A 1 -6.13 -8.21 -7.05
C MET A 1 -5.64 -7.04 -7.86
N LYS A 2 -5.74 -5.81 -7.34
CA LYS A 2 -5.38 -4.58 -8.06
C LYS A 2 -4.36 -3.77 -7.30
N ARG A 3 -3.31 -3.31 -8.00
CA ARG A 3 -2.27 -2.45 -7.45
C ARG A 3 -2.89 -1.18 -6.88
N PHE A 4 -2.61 -0.91 -5.62
CA PHE A 4 -3.13 0.22 -4.86
C PHE A 4 -2.05 1.25 -4.55
N PHE A 5 -0.84 0.78 -4.21
CA PHE A 5 0.29 1.63 -3.85
C PHE A 5 1.62 1.03 -4.32
N THR A 6 2.62 1.88 -4.51
CA THR A 6 4.01 1.49 -4.78
C THR A 6 4.92 2.47 -4.04
N GLY A 7 5.88 1.96 -3.27
CA GLY A 7 6.83 2.79 -2.52
C GLY A 7 7.67 1.97 -1.54
N PRO A 8 8.37 2.64 -0.59
CA PRO A 8 9.22 1.97 0.39
C PRO A 8 8.46 0.93 1.22
N ALA A 9 9.13 -0.19 1.56
CA ALA A 9 8.56 -1.28 2.35
C ALA A 9 7.96 -0.81 3.69
N ILE A 10 8.59 0.15 4.36
CA ILE A 10 8.06 0.72 5.61
C ILE A 10 6.69 1.40 5.43
N ASN A 11 6.49 2.10 4.30
CA ASN A 11 5.22 2.75 4.00
C ASN A 11 4.18 1.72 3.54
N ALA A 12 4.62 0.70 2.78
CA ALA A 12 3.77 -0.39 2.36
C ALA A 12 3.21 -1.19 3.55
N ASP A 13 4.06 -1.51 4.53
CA ASP A 13 3.68 -2.25 5.75
C ASP A 13 2.67 -1.47 6.59
N LEU A 14 2.91 -0.17 6.78
CA LEU A 14 1.97 0.72 7.45
C LEU A 14 0.62 0.76 6.72
N LEU A 15 0.63 0.87 5.40
CA LEU A 15 -0.59 0.92 4.59
C LEU A 15 -1.37 -0.40 4.65
N VAL A 16 -0.71 -1.55 4.57
CA VAL A 16 -1.34 -2.87 4.74
C VAL A 16 -1.99 -3.00 6.11
N THR A 17 -1.29 -2.57 7.16
CA THR A 17 -1.81 -2.55 8.53
C THR A 17 -3.08 -1.69 8.63
N MET A 18 -3.07 -0.49 8.04
CA MET A 18 -4.23 0.41 8.05
C MET A 18 -5.41 -0.15 7.24
N LEU A 19 -5.16 -0.71 6.05
CA LEU A 19 -6.19 -1.38 5.23
C LEU A 19 -6.83 -2.55 5.98
N GLY A 20 -6.02 -3.34 6.69
CA GLY A 20 -6.50 -4.43 7.54
C GLY A 20 -7.44 -3.96 8.67
N ARG A 21 -7.17 -2.80 9.28
CA ARG A 21 -8.08 -2.18 10.28
C ARG A 21 -9.45 -1.82 9.70
N HIS A 22 -9.55 -1.64 8.39
CA HIS A 22 -10.81 -1.39 7.67
C HIS A 22 -11.43 -2.66 7.06
N HIS A 23 -10.92 -3.84 7.43
CA HIS A 23 -11.33 -5.15 6.91
C HIS A 23 -11.05 -5.33 5.40
N ILE A 24 -10.05 -4.64 4.87
CA ILE A 24 -9.60 -4.81 3.48
C ILE A 24 -8.40 -5.75 3.47
N GLN A 25 -8.51 -6.89 2.77
CA GLN A 25 -7.46 -7.91 2.71
C GLN A 25 -6.35 -7.52 1.72
N ALA A 26 -5.53 -6.55 2.11
CA ALA A 26 -4.38 -6.12 1.33
C ALA A 26 -3.23 -7.15 1.38
N ALA A 27 -2.49 -7.25 0.29
CA ALA A 27 -1.25 -8.02 0.19
C ALA A 27 -0.12 -7.11 -0.30
N GLN A 28 1.11 -7.39 0.13
CA GLN A 28 2.29 -6.70 -0.36
C GLN A 28 3.31 -7.66 -0.98
N GLU A 29 4.06 -7.16 -1.96
CA GLU A 29 5.13 -7.89 -2.62
C GLU A 29 6.29 -6.94 -2.94
N PHE A 30 7.53 -7.42 -2.80
CA PHE A 30 8.69 -6.66 -3.22
C PHE A 30 8.74 -6.56 -4.75
N ALA A 31 9.00 -5.36 -5.29
CA ALA A 31 8.98 -5.11 -6.73
C ALA A 31 10.10 -5.85 -7.48
N TYR A 32 11.23 -6.09 -6.81
CA TYR A 32 12.35 -6.89 -7.30
C TYR A 32 12.61 -8.03 -6.34
N ARG A 33 13.16 -9.16 -6.80
CA ARG A 33 13.49 -10.32 -5.94
C ARG A 33 14.69 -10.07 -5.04
N ASP A 34 15.66 -9.31 -5.53
CA ASP A 34 16.93 -9.08 -4.84
C ASP A 34 16.97 -7.67 -4.26
N LEU A 35 17.68 -7.53 -3.14
CA LEU A 35 17.97 -6.22 -2.55
C LEU A 35 19.09 -5.56 -3.37
N ARG A 36 18.89 -4.31 -3.82
CA ARG A 36 19.93 -3.56 -4.53
C ARG A 36 20.92 -2.96 -3.55
N ASP A 37 22.15 -2.69 -4.00
CA ASP A 37 23.27 -2.22 -3.16
C ASP A 37 22.99 -0.95 -2.33
N HIS A 38 22.02 -0.12 -2.76
CA HIS A 38 21.64 1.14 -2.11
C HIS A 38 20.29 1.05 -1.37
N GLU A 39 19.68 -0.13 -1.31
CA GLU A 39 18.42 -0.38 -0.60
C GLU A 39 18.69 -1.17 0.69
N ASP A 40 17.88 -0.89 1.70
CA ASP A 40 17.74 -1.71 2.90
C ASP A 40 16.33 -2.34 2.92
N GLU A 41 16.07 -3.19 3.91
CA GLU A 41 14.80 -3.92 4.02
C GLU A 41 13.56 -3.02 4.16
N PHE A 42 13.72 -1.80 4.68
CA PHE A 42 12.66 -0.82 4.88
C PHE A 42 12.50 0.12 3.69
N SER A 43 13.58 0.43 2.97
CA SER A 43 13.57 1.32 1.82
C SER A 43 13.25 0.62 0.50
N ARG A 44 13.35 -0.72 0.47
CA ARG A 44 13.08 -1.54 -0.72
C ARG A 44 11.71 -1.27 -1.35
N GLU A 45 11.71 -1.06 -2.66
CA GLU A 45 10.47 -0.83 -3.42
C GLU A 45 9.50 -2.01 -3.29
N THR A 46 8.28 -1.70 -2.85
CA THR A 46 7.22 -2.64 -2.51
C THR A 46 5.90 -2.20 -3.14
N VAL A 47 5.17 -3.16 -3.67
CA VAL A 47 3.84 -2.99 -4.26
C VAL A 47 2.80 -3.49 -3.26
N VAL A 48 1.76 -2.70 -3.02
CA VAL A 48 0.58 -3.12 -2.25
C VAL A 48 -0.59 -3.30 -3.20
N CYS A 49 -1.26 -4.43 -3.07
CA CYS A 49 -2.43 -4.82 -3.84
C CYS A 49 -3.63 -5.03 -2.91
N VAL A 50 -4.83 -4.67 -3.39
CA VAL A 50 -6.10 -4.91 -2.69
C VAL A 50 -7.05 -5.74 -3.57
N PRO A 51 -8.06 -6.41 -3.01
CA PRO A 51 -9.12 -7.03 -3.80
C PRO A 51 -9.80 -5.97 -4.68
N GLU A 52 -10.14 -6.33 -5.92
CA GLU A 52 -10.77 -5.38 -6.86
C GLU A 52 -12.11 -4.85 -6.33
N ALA A 53 -12.86 -5.70 -5.64
CA ALA A 53 -14.13 -5.33 -4.99
C ALA A 53 -13.96 -4.26 -3.89
N ASP A 54 -12.78 -4.18 -3.28
CA ASP A 54 -12.49 -3.22 -2.21
C ASP A 54 -11.70 -1.99 -2.70
N TYR A 55 -11.28 -1.97 -3.98
CA TYR A 55 -10.37 -0.94 -4.50
C TYR A 55 -10.96 0.48 -4.36
N GLU A 56 -12.21 0.68 -4.76
CA GLU A 56 -12.86 1.99 -4.68
C GLU A 56 -13.02 2.44 -3.23
N ARG A 57 -13.40 1.53 -2.34
CA ARG A 57 -13.51 1.79 -0.90
C ARG A 57 -12.15 2.16 -0.29
N ALA A 58 -11.10 1.41 -0.63
CA ALA A 58 -9.73 1.74 -0.22
C ALA A 58 -9.32 3.12 -0.74
N TRP A 59 -9.62 3.44 -2.00
CA TRP A 59 -9.28 4.72 -2.59
C TRP A 59 -9.98 5.88 -1.86
N GLN A 60 -11.27 5.72 -1.52
CA GLN A 60 -12.02 6.72 -0.76
C GLN A 60 -11.47 6.94 0.67
N LEU A 61 -10.88 5.91 1.28
CA LEU A 61 -10.32 6.03 2.63
C LEU A 61 -8.97 6.75 2.67
N PHE A 62 -8.12 6.53 1.67
CA PHE A 62 -6.71 6.93 1.70
C PHE A 62 -6.30 7.99 0.67
N TYR A 63 -7.07 8.16 -0.41
CA TYR A 63 -6.71 9.03 -1.54
C TYR A 63 -7.78 10.05 -1.92
N ALA A 64 -9.05 9.84 -1.53
CA ALA A 64 -10.04 10.88 -1.70
C ALA A 64 -9.62 12.12 -0.90
N GLU A 65 -9.59 13.26 -1.57
CA GLU A 65 -9.44 14.56 -0.92
C GLU A 65 -10.52 14.67 0.17
N LYS A 66 -10.11 14.74 1.43
CA LYS A 66 -10.97 15.17 2.52
C LYS A 66 -11.15 16.68 2.32
N GLY A 67 -12.10 17.07 1.48
CA GLY A 67 -12.42 18.47 1.17
C GLY A 67 -13.04 19.24 2.34
N ASP A 68 -12.67 18.94 3.59
CA ASP A 68 -13.23 19.56 4.79
C ASP A 68 -12.15 19.76 5.85
N GLU A 69 -11.17 20.60 5.49
CA GLU A 69 -10.40 21.40 6.44
C GLU A 69 -10.19 22.78 5.81
N LEU A 70 -11.23 23.64 5.86
CA LEU A 70 -11.12 25.11 5.88
C LEU A 70 -12.38 25.74 6.49
#